data_AF-A0A6I1G2C6-F1
#
_entry.id   AF-A0A6I1G2C6-F1
#
_cell.length_a   1.000
_cell.length_b   1.000
_cell.length_c   1.000
_cell.angle_alpha   90.00
_cell.angle_beta   90.00
_cell.angle_gamma   90.00
#
_symmetry.space_group_name_H-M   'P 1'
#
loop_
_entity.id
_entity.type
_entity.pdbx_description
1 polymer ?
#
loop_
_entity_poly.entity_id
_entity_poly.type
_entity_poly.pdbx_seq_one_letter_code
_entity_poly.pdbx_strand_id
1 'polypeptide(L)' 'MSNPPVQLRHPYLGDGADGARRSAQIDLEEADCLPPGEQRDDCLLSAKRWILQAEHLEEEIEGRQGP' A
#
# COMPACT_ATOMS: atom_id res chain seq x y z
N MET A 1 13.79 18.67 -10.82
CA MET A 1 13.12 18.77 -9.51
C MET A 1 13.30 17.42 -8.84
N SER A 2 13.95 17.35 -7.69
CA SER A 2 14.07 16.09 -6.95
C SER A 2 12.70 15.78 -6.36
N ASN A 3 12.08 14.67 -6.75
CA ASN A 3 10.87 14.22 -6.08
C ASN A 3 11.18 14.01 -4.59
N PRO A 4 10.31 14.48 -3.67
CA PRO A 4 10.49 14.15 -2.26
C PRO A 4 10.54 12.62 -2.10
N PRO A 5 11.36 12.11 -1.17
CA PRO A 5 11.44 10.67 -0.95
C PRO A 5 10.06 10.12 -0.62
N VAL A 6 9.67 9.04 -1.28
CA VAL A 6 8.40 8.34 -1.00
C VAL A 6 8.46 7.88 0.45
N GLN A 7 7.58 8.42 1.30
CA GLN A 7 7.52 8.03 2.70
C GLN A 7 6.75 6.70 2.81
N LEU A 8 7.51 5.61 2.91
CA LEU A 8 6.95 4.26 3.07
C LEU A 8 6.37 4.09 4.47
N ARG A 9 5.22 3.43 4.55
CA ARG A 9 4.56 3.02 5.80
C ARG A 9 5.00 1.62 6.22
N HIS A 10 4.90 1.29 7.50
CA HIS A 10 5.08 -0.08 7.98
C HIS A 10 3.79 -0.88 7.82
N PRO A 11 3.80 -2.00 7.07
CA PRO A 11 2.63 -2.84 6.91
C PRO A 11 2.04 -3.28 8.24
N TYR A 12 0.72 -3.51 8.28
CA TYR A 12 0.07 -4.06 9.48
C TYR A 12 0.50 -5.50 9.73
N LEU A 13 0.77 -6.27 8.66
CA LEU A 13 1.14 -7.68 8.75
C LEU A 13 2.24 -8.08 7.75
N GLY A 14 3.37 -8.54 8.31
CA GLY A 14 4.56 -8.93 7.57
C GLY A 14 5.31 -7.73 6.99
N ASP A 15 6.18 -7.97 6.00
CA ASP A 15 7.14 -6.98 5.54
C ASP A 15 7.15 -6.81 4.02
N GLY A 16 7.79 -5.72 3.55
CA GLY A 16 8.03 -5.48 2.13
C GLY A 16 6.77 -5.29 1.30
N ALA A 17 6.88 -5.58 -0.01
CA ALA A 17 5.77 -5.47 -0.96
C ALA A 17 4.59 -6.37 -0.59
N ASP A 18 4.88 -7.63 -0.22
CA ASP A 18 3.86 -8.60 0.22
C ASP A 18 3.08 -8.10 1.45
N GLY A 19 3.79 -7.52 2.44
CA GLY A 19 3.15 -6.93 3.61
C GLY A 19 2.25 -5.75 3.22
N ALA A 20 2.71 -4.89 2.33
CA ALA A 20 1.90 -3.78 1.81
C ALA A 20 0.64 -4.30 1.07
N ARG A 21 0.75 -5.33 0.21
CA ARG A 21 -0.41 -5.95 -0.46
C ARG A 21 -1.43 -6.51 0.53
N ARG A 22 -0.97 -7.23 1.56
CA ARG A 22 -1.86 -7.74 2.63
C ARG A 22 -2.53 -6.60 3.40
N SER A 23 -1.81 -5.52 3.68
CA SER A 23 -2.36 -4.35 4.37
C SER A 23 -3.41 -3.64 3.51
N ALA A 24 -3.21 -3.56 2.20
CA ALA A 24 -4.22 -3.07 1.28
C ALA A 24 -5.49 -3.91 1.33
N GLN A 25 -5.35 -5.24 1.34
CA GLN A 25 -6.48 -6.15 1.38
C GLN A 25 -7.28 -6.03 2.68
N ILE A 26 -6.62 -5.89 3.84
CA ILE A 26 -7.31 -5.63 5.12
C ILE A 26 -8.14 -4.34 5.04
N ASP A 27 -7.55 -3.25 4.51
CA ASP A 27 -8.28 -1.98 4.38
C ASP A 27 -9.46 -2.09 3.40
N LEU A 28 -9.37 -2.91 2.34
CA LEU A 28 -10.48 -3.19 1.43
C LEU A 28 -11.59 -4.01 2.10
N GLU A 29 -11.23 -5.05 2.84
CA GLU A 29 -12.18 -5.90 3.58
C GLU A 29 -12.93 -5.09 4.65
N GLU A 30 -12.24 -4.16 5.33
CA GLU A 30 -12.86 -3.21 6.24
C GLU A 30 -13.82 -2.27 5.50
N ALA A 31 -13.40 -1.70 4.35
CA ALA A 31 -14.24 -0.83 3.54
C ALA A 31 -15.52 -1.51 3.04
N ASP A 32 -15.47 -2.81 2.74
CA ASP A 32 -16.63 -3.60 2.31
C ASP A 32 -17.65 -3.82 3.44
N CYS A 33 -17.21 -3.77 4.70
CA CYS A 33 -18.08 -3.88 5.87
C CYS A 33 -18.71 -2.53 6.28
N LEU A 34 -18.24 -1.41 5.73
CA LEU A 34 -18.66 -0.07 6.11
C LEU A 34 -19.76 0.49 5.18
N PRO A 35 -20.74 1.24 5.70
CA PRO A 35 -21.67 1.99 4.86
C PRO A 35 -20.94 3.09 4.07
N PRO A 36 -21.51 3.59 2.96
CA PRO A 36 -20.96 4.76 2.27
C PRO A 36 -20.77 5.94 3.22
N GLY A 37 -19.58 6.53 3.22
CA GLY A 37 -19.21 7.66 4.09
C GLY A 37 -17.70 7.77 4.29
N GLU A 38 -17.27 8.77 5.06
CA GLU A 38 -15.86 9.14 5.24
C GLU A 38 -14.98 7.97 5.68
N GLN A 39 -15.45 7.15 6.62
CA GLN A 39 -14.66 6.00 7.11
C GLN A 39 -14.38 4.97 6.01
N ARG A 40 -15.38 4.69 5.16
CA ARG A 40 -15.20 3.80 4.01
C ARG A 40 -14.22 4.41 3.01
N ASP A 41 -14.35 5.69 2.73
CA ASP A 41 -13.50 6.41 1.79
C ASP A 41 -12.03 6.45 2.28
N ASP A 42 -11.81 6.61 3.57
CA ASP A 42 -10.49 6.56 4.21
C ASP A 42 -9.85 5.18 4.08
N CYS A 43 -10.60 4.11 4.33
CA CYS A 43 -10.14 2.73 4.12
C CYS A 43 -9.74 2.51 2.65
N LEU A 44 -10.59 2.93 1.69
CA LEU A 44 -10.30 2.82 0.26
C LEU A 44 -9.06 3.63 -0.16
N LEU A 45 -8.89 4.84 0.37
CA LEU A 45 -7.71 5.67 0.11
C LEU A 45 -6.45 5.04 0.71
N SER A 46 -6.55 4.49 1.93
CA SER A 46 -5.44 3.78 2.58
C SER A 46 -5.04 2.54 1.80
N ALA A 47 -6.01 1.74 1.31
CA ALA A 47 -5.75 0.58 0.46
C ALA A 47 -5.00 0.96 -0.82
N LYS A 48 -5.43 2.01 -1.52
CA LYS A 48 -4.73 2.51 -2.71
C LYS A 48 -3.28 2.89 -2.43
N ARG A 49 -3.03 3.57 -1.30
CA ARG A 49 -1.65 3.93 -0.89
C ARG A 49 -0.80 2.70 -0.61
N TRP A 50 -1.38 1.64 -0.05
CA TRP A 50 -0.67 0.37 0.16
C TRP A 50 -0.32 -0.33 -1.15
N ILE A 51 -1.24 -0.35 -2.12
CA ILE A 51 -1.00 -0.93 -3.45
C ILE A 51 0.15 -0.20 -4.15
N LEU A 52 0.11 1.14 -4.19
CA LEU A 52 1.19 1.95 -4.78
C LEU A 52 2.54 1.71 -4.10
N GLN A 53 2.54 1.53 -2.77
CA GLN A 53 3.76 1.20 -2.05
C GLN A 53 4.29 -0.20 -2.39
N ALA A 54 3.41 -1.19 -2.56
CA ALA A 54 3.81 -2.53 -2.96
C ALA A 54 4.45 -2.53 -4.35
N GLU A 55 3.80 -1.87 -5.32
CA GLU A 55 4.30 -1.70 -6.69
C GLU A 55 5.68 -1.03 -6.69
N HIS A 56 5.84 0.08 -5.95
CA HIS A 56 7.12 0.75 -5.83
C HIS A 56 8.22 -0.14 -5.22
N LEU A 57 7.89 -0.95 -4.21
CA LEU A 57 8.84 -1.87 -3.59
C LEU A 57 9.23 -3.03 -4.51
N GLU A 58 8.30 -3.53 -5.31
CA GLU A 58 8.57 -4.56 -6.33
C GLU A 58 9.50 -4.03 -7.42
N GLU A 59 9.23 -2.83 -7.94
CA GLU A 59 10.08 -2.15 -8.92
C GLU A 59 11.49 -1.91 -8.37
N GLU A 60 11.63 -1.50 -7.11
CA GLU A 60 12.93 -1.33 -6.45
C GLU A 60 13.69 -2.66 -6.30
N ILE A 61 12.98 -3.78 -6.08
CA ILE A 61 13.60 -5.11 -6.00
C ILE A 61 14.06 -5.55 -7.40
N GLU A 62 13.23 -5.39 -8.43
CA GLU A 62 13.55 -5.75 -9.81
C GLU A 62 14.70 -4.88 -10.36
N GLY A 63 14.69 -3.58 -10.07
CA GLY A 63 15.77 -2.65 -10.44
C GLY A 63 17.11 -2.97 -9.76
N ARG A 64 17.10 -3.62 -8.59
CA ARG A 64 18.31 -4.14 -7.92
C ARG A 64 18.79 -5.48 -8.48
N GLN A 65 17.98 -6.15 -9.29
CA GLN A 65 18.31 -7.43 -9.93
C GLN A 65 18.73 -7.29 -11.42
N GLY A 66 19.00 -6.08 -11.91
CA GLY A 66 19.62 -5.84 -13.22
C GLY A 66 21.04 -6.45 -13.33
N PRO A 67 21.52 -6.72 -14.56
CA PRO A 67 22.48 -7.79 -14.92
C PRO A 67 23.81 -7.82 -14.17
#